data_AF-A0A1C4U2K3-F1
#
_entry.id   AF-A0A1C4U2K3-F1
#
_cell.length_a   1.000
_cell.length_b   1.000
_cell.length_c   1.000
_cell.angle_alpha   90.00
_cell.angle_beta   90.00
_cell.angle_gamma   90.00
#
_symmetry.space_group_name_H-M   'P 1'
#
loop_
_entity.id
_entity.type
_entity.pdbx_description
1 polymer ?
#
loop_
_entity_poly.entity_id
_entity_poly.type
_entity_poly.pdbx_seq_one_letter_code
_entity_poly.pdbx_strand_id
1 'polypeptide(L)'
;MRPDASTSPDRLFCHVYGQSKGQAQLIPGWPYSFVAALDSGPTSWTAVLDAVRLGPADDATAVTADQLRDVVNRLIAAGHWRDGDPEILIVADAGYDITRLAFVPADLPVQLLGRIRADRGRRLPKPPRLPAGTGRPPKHGPEFRLDNPSTWPAPQHHTTAETSRYGTVNACSWDRLHPRLTRRTCRIDHHGDLPVIAGTLIRLQVARLPGDRDP
;
A
#
# COMPACT_ATOMS: atom_id res chain seq x y z
N MET A 1 -3.75 23.64 22.01
CA MET A 1 -3.85 24.42 20.76
C MET A 1 -5.24 24.22 20.17
N ARG A 2 -5.93 25.27 19.69
CA ARG A 2 -7.33 25.20 19.19
C ARG A 2 -7.35 24.92 17.68
N PRO A 3 -7.90 23.79 17.18
CA PRO A 3 -8.00 23.49 15.75
C PRO A 3 -8.78 24.56 14.96
N ASP A 4 -9.84 25.12 15.54
CA ASP A 4 -10.76 26.05 14.89
C ASP A 4 -10.32 27.53 14.92
N ALA A 5 -9.04 27.80 15.19
CA ALA A 5 -8.55 29.19 15.20
C ALA A 5 -8.58 29.77 13.77
N SER A 6 -9.29 30.88 13.59
CA SER A 6 -9.52 31.55 12.30
C SER A 6 -8.24 32.01 11.59
N THR A 7 -7.15 32.20 12.32
CA THR A 7 -5.83 32.61 11.78
C THR A 7 -4.99 31.42 11.29
N SER A 8 -5.52 30.19 11.33
CA SER A 8 -4.83 29.00 10.84
C SER A 8 -5.86 27.98 10.30
N PRO A 9 -6.56 28.33 9.20
CA PRO A 9 -7.63 27.52 8.62
C PRO A 9 -7.14 26.16 8.11
N ASP A 10 -8.08 25.23 7.96
CA ASP A 10 -7.86 23.89 7.36
C ASP A 10 -6.78 23.04 8.06
N ARG A 11 -6.56 23.25 9.36
CA ARG A 11 -5.74 22.33 10.15
C ARG A 11 -6.49 21.03 10.40
N LEU A 12 -5.76 19.93 10.30
CA LEU A 12 -6.20 18.58 10.59
C LEU A 12 -5.41 18.01 11.76
N PHE A 13 -5.93 16.94 12.35
CA PHE A 13 -5.18 16.18 13.35
C PHE A 13 -4.11 15.33 12.67
N CYS A 14 -2.86 15.75 12.79
CA CYS A 14 -1.71 15.07 12.23
C CYS A 14 -1.16 14.07 13.25
N HIS A 15 -0.90 12.84 12.79
CA HIS A 15 -0.22 11.85 13.61
C HIS A 15 1.24 12.24 13.80
N VAL A 16 1.68 12.36 15.06
CA VAL A 16 3.08 12.47 15.41
C VAL A 16 3.51 11.28 16.25
N TYR A 17 4.71 10.78 15.96
CA TYR A 17 5.34 9.76 16.78
C TYR A 17 5.75 10.40 18.10
N GLY A 18 4.98 10.15 19.16
CA GLY A 18 5.38 10.53 20.51
C GLY A 18 6.66 9.78 20.91
N GLN A 19 7.50 10.41 21.73
CA GLN A 19 8.72 9.77 22.25
C GLN A 19 8.43 8.62 23.24
N SER A 20 7.17 8.39 23.64
CA SER A 20 6.75 7.31 24.53
C SER A 20 5.93 6.25 23.80
N LYS A 21 6.20 4.96 24.09
CA LYS A 21 5.42 3.83 23.56
C LYS A 21 3.94 3.97 23.96
N GLY A 22 3.03 3.82 23.00
CA GLY A 22 1.60 3.59 23.25
C GLY A 22 0.69 4.83 23.28
N GLN A 23 1.20 6.03 23.02
CA GLN A 23 0.39 7.24 22.91
C GLN A 23 0.52 7.80 21.48
N ALA A 24 -0.43 7.47 20.60
CA ALA A 24 -0.56 8.17 19.33
C ALA A 24 -0.88 9.63 19.66
N GLN A 25 0.10 10.52 19.46
CA GLN A 25 -0.10 11.94 19.69
C GLN A 25 -0.65 12.54 18.41
N LEU A 26 -1.83 13.15 18.51
CA LEU A 26 -2.43 13.92 17.44
C LEU A 26 -2.19 15.40 17.74
N ILE A 27 -1.50 16.09 16.85
CA ILE A 27 -1.33 17.54 16.94
C ILE A 27 -2.08 18.23 15.80
N PRO A 28 -2.75 19.37 16.05
CA PRO A 28 -3.28 20.19 14.96
C PRO A 28 -2.15 20.66 14.04
N GLY A 29 -2.27 20.41 12.75
CA GLY A 29 -1.27 20.76 11.74
C GLY A 29 -1.82 20.66 10.33
N TRP A 30 -0.96 20.77 9.33
CA TRP A 30 -1.33 20.54 7.94
C TRP A 30 -0.65 19.27 7.44
N PRO A 31 -1.42 18.23 7.06
CA PRO A 31 -0.84 17.02 6.52
C PRO A 31 -0.35 17.26 5.09
N TYR A 32 0.76 16.60 4.75
CA TYR A 32 1.35 16.64 3.42
C TYR A 32 1.57 15.21 2.92
N SER A 33 1.37 15.02 1.62
CA SER A 33 1.84 13.85 0.89
C SER A 33 3.17 14.18 0.21
N PHE A 34 4.16 13.32 0.38
CA PHE A 34 5.50 13.49 -0.17
C PHE A 34 5.82 12.35 -1.13
N VAL A 35 6.40 12.69 -2.27
CA VAL A 35 7.02 11.73 -3.19
C VAL A 35 8.52 12.00 -3.17
N ALA A 36 9.31 10.96 -2.90
CA ALA A 36 10.76 11.05 -2.87
C ALA A 36 11.37 9.91 -3.71
N ALA A 37 12.43 10.25 -4.45
CA ALA A 37 13.29 9.27 -5.08
C ALA A 37 14.14 8.59 -4.01
N LEU A 38 14.22 7.27 -4.08
CA LEU A 38 15.06 6.44 -3.22
C LEU A 38 16.20 5.89 -4.06
N ASP A 39 17.41 5.90 -3.51
CA ASP A 39 18.52 5.19 -4.11
C ASP A 39 18.41 3.67 -3.84
N SER A 40 18.96 2.88 -4.74
CA SER A 40 18.98 1.42 -4.59
C SER A 40 19.98 1.00 -3.51
N GLY A 41 19.60 0.02 -2.68
CA GLY A 41 20.48 -0.52 -1.63
C GLY A 41 20.32 0.12 -0.24
N PRO A 42 21.21 -0.21 0.71
CA PRO A 42 21.05 0.12 2.12
C PRO A 42 21.54 1.54 2.46
N THR A 43 20.98 2.55 1.79
CA THR A 43 21.30 3.97 1.99
C THR A 43 20.10 4.74 2.51
N SER A 44 20.36 5.84 3.22
CA SER A 44 19.32 6.78 3.69
C SER A 44 19.18 7.98 2.75
N TRP A 45 19.88 8.00 1.62
CA TRP A 45 19.76 9.07 0.65
C TRP A 45 18.40 9.03 -0.02
N THR A 46 17.73 10.17 0.04
CA THR A 46 16.43 10.40 -0.60
C THR A 46 16.42 11.80 -1.18
N ALA A 47 15.71 12.00 -2.30
CA ALA A 47 15.48 13.31 -2.89
C ALA A 47 13.98 13.54 -3.02
N VAL A 48 13.46 14.59 -2.37
CA VAL A 48 12.04 14.94 -2.49
C VAL A 48 11.76 15.43 -3.91
N LEU A 49 10.87 14.74 -4.61
CA LEU A 49 10.43 15.08 -5.96
C LEU A 49 9.20 15.98 -5.94
N ASP A 50 8.31 15.78 -4.97
CA ASP A 50 7.10 16.58 -4.84
C ASP A 50 6.52 16.54 -3.42
N ALA A 51 5.76 17.59 -3.07
CA ALA A 51 5.06 17.73 -1.80
C ALA A 51 3.72 18.43 -2.02
N VAL A 52 2.62 17.74 -1.67
CA VAL A 52 1.25 18.26 -1.82
C VAL A 52 0.59 18.35 -0.46
N ARG A 53 0.01 19.52 -0.15
CA ARG A 53 -0.79 19.73 1.05
C ARG A 53 -2.13 19.02 0.91
N LEU A 54 -2.53 18.27 1.94
CA LEU A 54 -3.85 17.65 2.02
C LEU A 54 -4.81 18.55 2.80
N GLY A 55 -5.90 18.94 2.15
CA GLY A 55 -7.02 19.68 2.72
C GLY A 55 -8.05 18.79 3.42
N PRO A 56 -8.93 19.37 4.24
CA PRO A 56 -9.94 18.64 5.00
C PRO A 56 -11.02 17.95 4.14
N ALA A 57 -11.27 18.48 2.95
CA ALA A 57 -12.24 17.92 2.00
C ALA A 57 -11.59 16.95 1.00
N ASP A 58 -10.27 16.81 1.03
CA ASP A 58 -9.54 16.05 0.02
C ASP A 58 -9.69 14.56 0.24
N ASP A 59 -9.90 13.85 -0.86
CA ASP A 59 -9.66 12.42 -0.91
C ASP A 59 -8.16 12.16 -1.03
N ALA A 60 -7.51 11.87 0.10
CA ALA A 60 -6.07 11.69 0.16
C ALA A 60 -5.54 10.68 -0.88
N THR A 61 -6.31 9.63 -1.23
CA THR A 61 -5.86 8.67 -2.25
C THR A 61 -5.96 9.23 -3.66
N ALA A 62 -7.00 10.01 -3.96
CA ALA A 62 -7.12 10.69 -5.25
C ALA A 62 -5.98 11.70 -5.42
N VAL A 63 -5.73 12.53 -4.39
CA VAL A 63 -4.61 13.48 -4.40
C VAL A 63 -3.27 12.77 -4.60
N THR A 64 -3.04 11.65 -3.90
CA THR A 64 -1.80 10.86 -4.07
C THR A 64 -1.68 10.32 -5.50
N ALA A 65 -2.79 9.84 -6.10
CA ALA A 65 -2.78 9.31 -7.46
C ALA A 65 -2.46 10.40 -8.49
N ASP A 66 -3.04 11.59 -8.34
CA ASP A 66 -2.76 12.75 -9.21
C ASP A 66 -1.32 13.21 -9.05
N GLN A 67 -0.83 13.29 -7.81
CA GLN A 67 0.57 13.63 -7.53
C GLN A 67 1.54 12.61 -8.17
N LEU A 68 1.27 11.31 -8.06
CA LEU A 68 2.08 10.28 -8.70
C LEU A 68 2.07 10.41 -10.22
N ARG A 69 0.91 10.70 -10.82
CA ARG A 69 0.78 10.96 -12.26
C ARG A 69 1.65 12.13 -12.70
N ASP A 70 1.60 13.24 -11.98
CA ASP A 70 2.40 14.43 -12.31
C ASP A 70 3.91 14.18 -12.15
N VAL A 71 4.33 13.46 -11.10
CA VAL A 71 5.73 13.07 -10.92
C VAL A 71 6.19 12.14 -12.04
N VAL A 72 5.43 11.08 -12.35
CA VAL A 72 5.78 10.12 -13.40
C VAL A 72 5.87 10.80 -14.75
N ASN A 73 4.89 11.65 -15.11
CA ASN A 73 4.92 12.39 -16.36
C ASN A 73 6.15 13.31 -16.47
N ARG A 74 6.56 13.97 -15.38
CA ARG A 74 7.80 14.78 -15.35
C ARG A 74 9.05 13.92 -15.50
N LEU A 75 9.10 12.73 -14.88
CA LEU A 75 10.23 11.79 -15.04
C LEU A 75 10.36 11.30 -16.49
N ILE A 76 9.23 10.97 -17.14
CA ILE A 76 9.19 10.56 -18.55
C ILE A 76 9.64 11.71 -19.44
N ALA A 77 9.08 12.91 -19.24
CA ALA A 77 9.44 14.10 -20.03
C ALA A 77 10.93 14.47 -19.89
N ALA A 78 11.53 14.24 -18.71
CA ALA A 78 12.95 14.43 -18.46
C ALA A 78 13.84 13.29 -19.00
N GLY A 79 13.26 12.22 -19.56
CA GLY A 79 13.98 11.09 -20.12
C GLY A 79 14.58 10.13 -19.08
N HIS A 80 14.06 10.15 -17.85
CA HIS A 80 14.44 9.19 -16.80
C HIS A 80 13.75 7.83 -16.95
N TRP A 81 12.71 7.75 -17.78
CA TRP A 81 12.04 6.52 -18.16
C TRP A 81 11.61 6.59 -19.63
N ARG A 82 11.69 5.47 -20.35
CA ARG A 82 11.27 5.30 -21.75
C ARG A 82 10.56 3.96 -21.95
N ASP A 83 9.79 3.86 -23.03
CA ASP A 83 9.18 2.58 -23.43
C ASP A 83 10.24 1.48 -23.55
N GLY A 84 10.02 0.38 -22.84
CA GLY A 84 10.96 -0.74 -22.74
C GLY A 84 11.78 -0.76 -21.46
N ASP A 85 11.84 0.34 -20.71
CA ASP A 85 12.41 0.35 -19.36
C ASP A 85 11.51 -0.42 -18.39
N PRO A 86 12.06 -0.98 -17.30
CA PRO A 86 11.26 -1.54 -16.21
C PRO A 86 10.26 -0.52 -15.66
N GLU A 87 9.10 -0.99 -15.21
CA GLU A 87 8.11 -0.14 -14.53
C GLU A 87 8.73 0.53 -13.29
N ILE A 88 8.33 1.78 -13.03
CA ILE A 88 8.81 2.56 -11.89
C ILE A 88 8.23 1.97 -10.60
N LEU A 89 9.08 1.51 -9.69
CA LEU A 89 8.65 0.97 -8.40
C LEU A 89 8.27 2.10 -7.44
N ILE A 90 6.99 2.20 -7.10
CA ILE A 90 6.45 3.08 -6.08
C ILE A 90 6.27 2.29 -4.78
N VAL A 91 6.97 2.73 -3.73
CA VAL A 91 6.87 2.12 -2.40
C VAL A 91 6.02 3.01 -1.49
N ALA A 92 4.98 2.44 -0.88
CA ALA A 92 4.10 3.15 0.03
C ALA A 92 4.03 2.47 1.41
N ASP A 93 3.87 3.29 2.45
CA ASP A 93 3.66 2.78 3.81
C ASP A 93 2.24 2.23 4.02
N ALA A 94 1.95 1.80 5.25
CA ALA A 94 0.66 1.19 5.62
C ALA A 94 -0.50 2.17 5.78
N GLY A 95 -0.24 3.48 5.71
CA GLY A 95 -1.24 4.54 5.73
C GLY A 95 -1.91 4.75 4.38
N TYR A 96 -1.27 4.35 3.28
CA TYR A 96 -1.83 4.47 1.94
C TYR A 96 -2.75 3.30 1.59
N ASP A 97 -3.87 3.59 0.91
CA ASP A 97 -4.71 2.55 0.29
C ASP A 97 -4.04 2.04 -0.99
N ILE A 98 -3.06 1.15 -0.83
CA ILE A 98 -2.31 0.56 -1.94
C ILE A 98 -3.22 -0.12 -2.97
N THR A 99 -4.37 -0.66 -2.55
CA THR A 99 -5.29 -1.32 -3.48
C THR A 99 -5.96 -0.31 -4.39
N ARG A 100 -6.41 0.82 -3.84
CA ARG A 100 -6.98 1.88 -4.67
C ARG A 100 -5.92 2.56 -5.53
N LEU A 101 -4.71 2.78 -5.02
CA LEU A 101 -3.58 3.26 -5.81
C LEU A 101 -3.17 2.28 -6.92
N ALA A 102 -3.38 0.98 -6.77
CA ALA A 102 -3.15 0.03 -7.86
C ALA A 102 -4.20 0.09 -8.98
N PHE A 103 -5.29 0.84 -8.78
CA PHE A 103 -6.38 0.93 -9.76
C PHE A 103 -6.50 2.32 -10.40
N VAL A 104 -6.32 3.39 -9.64
CA VAL A 104 -6.57 4.76 -10.13
C VAL A 104 -5.52 5.19 -11.18
N PRO A 105 -4.21 5.10 -10.91
CA PRO A 105 -3.14 5.35 -11.89
C PRO A 105 -2.69 4.09 -12.66
N ALA A 106 -3.60 3.15 -12.95
CA ALA A 106 -3.24 1.87 -13.58
C ALA A 106 -2.76 1.98 -15.04
N ASP A 107 -2.87 3.16 -15.65
CA ASP A 107 -2.37 3.50 -16.98
C ASP A 107 -0.93 4.02 -16.98
N LEU A 108 -0.33 4.26 -15.80
CA LEU A 108 1.07 4.66 -15.68
C LEU A 108 2.01 3.45 -15.71
N PRO A 109 3.27 3.61 -16.16
CA PRO A 109 4.27 2.55 -16.14
C PRO A 109 4.84 2.35 -14.72
N VAL A 110 4.01 1.93 -13.77
CA VAL A 110 4.36 1.84 -12.35
C VAL A 110 4.03 0.49 -11.73
N GLN A 111 4.88 0.02 -10.83
CA GLN A 111 4.59 -1.07 -9.89
C GLN A 111 4.43 -0.53 -8.49
N LEU A 112 3.45 -1.05 -7.75
CA LEU A 112 3.15 -0.60 -6.40
C LEU A 112 3.51 -1.66 -5.36
N LEU A 113 4.39 -1.28 -4.43
CA LEU A 113 4.76 -2.06 -3.26
C LEU A 113 4.29 -1.34 -2.00
N GLY A 114 3.22 -1.82 -1.39
CA GLY A 114 2.66 -1.24 -0.18
C GLY A 114 2.80 -2.15 1.04
N ARG A 115 3.14 -1.58 2.19
CA ARG A 115 3.00 -2.31 3.46
C ARG A 115 1.52 -2.45 3.78
N ILE A 116 1.08 -3.67 4.13
CA ILE A 116 -0.31 -3.93 4.53
C ILE A 116 -0.36 -4.16 6.03
N ARG A 117 -1.38 -3.59 6.69
CA ARG A 117 -1.64 -3.85 8.11
C ARG A 117 -2.03 -5.31 8.33
N ALA A 118 -1.52 -5.92 9.41
CA ALA A 118 -1.73 -7.33 9.72
C ALA A 118 -3.20 -7.68 10.08
N ASP A 119 -4.03 -6.69 10.40
CA ASP A 119 -5.46 -6.87 10.72
C ASP A 119 -6.37 -6.94 9.47
N ARG A 120 -5.79 -6.92 8.25
CA ARG A 120 -6.57 -6.92 7.01
C ARG A 120 -6.93 -8.33 6.55
N GLY A 121 -8.17 -8.49 6.08
CA GLY A 121 -8.61 -9.67 5.34
C GLY A 121 -8.39 -9.51 3.83
N ARG A 122 -8.01 -10.61 3.19
CA ARG A 122 -7.89 -10.78 1.73
C ARG A 122 -8.73 -11.98 1.28
N ARG A 123 -8.87 -12.12 -0.03
CA ARG A 123 -9.55 -13.23 -0.69
C ARG A 123 -8.57 -13.92 -1.61
N LEU A 124 -8.61 -15.25 -1.58
CA LEU A 124 -7.96 -16.08 -2.57
C LEU A 124 -8.63 -15.90 -3.94
N PRO A 125 -7.92 -16.25 -5.03
CA PRO A 125 -8.52 -16.37 -6.36
C PRO A 125 -9.78 -17.23 -6.33
N LYS A 126 -10.72 -16.90 -7.20
CA LYS A 126 -11.90 -17.73 -7.41
C LYS A 126 -11.46 -19.17 -7.73
N PRO A 127 -12.00 -20.20 -7.05
CA PRO A 127 -11.67 -21.58 -7.34
C PRO A 127 -12.16 -21.99 -8.75
N PRO A 128 -11.51 -22.97 -9.40
CA PRO A 128 -11.98 -23.54 -10.66
C PRO A 128 -13.43 -24.02 -10.54
N ARG A 129 -14.22 -23.86 -11.60
CA ARG A 129 -15.63 -24.28 -11.61
C ARG A 129 -15.71 -25.80 -11.75
N LEU A 130 -16.41 -26.46 -10.84
CA LEU A 130 -16.78 -27.87 -11.02
C LEU A 130 -17.88 -28.01 -12.08
N PRO A 131 -17.83 -29.03 -12.97
CA PRO A 131 -18.70 -29.15 -14.13
C PRO A 131 -20.22 -29.13 -13.83
N ALA A 132 -20.62 -29.56 -12.63
CA ALA A 132 -22.03 -29.74 -12.26
C ALA A 132 -22.64 -28.61 -11.40
N GLY A 133 -21.90 -27.51 -11.16
CA GLY A 133 -22.38 -26.45 -10.26
C GLY A 133 -23.48 -25.59 -10.89
N THR A 134 -24.71 -25.68 -10.37
CA THR A 134 -25.81 -24.75 -10.66
C THR A 134 -25.63 -23.45 -9.86
N GLY A 135 -25.74 -22.28 -10.51
CA GLY A 135 -25.70 -20.96 -9.86
C GLY A 135 -24.64 -19.99 -10.38
N ARG A 136 -24.70 -18.74 -9.90
CA ARG A 136 -23.71 -17.69 -10.20
C ARG A 136 -22.36 -18.08 -9.59
N PRO A 137 -21.29 -18.20 -10.38
CA PRO A 137 -19.98 -18.53 -9.83
C PRO A 137 -19.53 -17.53 -8.77
N PRO A 138 -18.86 -17.97 -7.70
CA PRO A 138 -18.33 -17.06 -6.69
C PRO A 138 -17.31 -16.12 -7.34
N LYS A 139 -17.31 -14.86 -6.91
CA LYS A 139 -16.33 -13.86 -7.36
C LYS A 139 -14.99 -13.97 -6.61
N HIS A 140 -15.03 -14.49 -5.39
CA HIS A 140 -13.91 -14.57 -4.46
C HIS A 140 -13.73 -16.02 -4.01
N GLY A 141 -12.49 -16.43 -3.79
CA GLY A 141 -12.18 -17.68 -3.08
C GLY A 141 -12.31 -17.53 -1.56
N PRO A 142 -11.80 -18.53 -0.82
CA PRO A 142 -11.77 -18.50 0.63
C PRO A 142 -11.05 -17.26 1.19
N GLU A 143 -11.33 -16.96 2.46
CA GLU A 143 -10.70 -15.84 3.13
C GLU A 143 -9.24 -16.15 3.48
N PHE A 144 -8.38 -15.15 3.33
CA PHE A 144 -6.99 -15.15 3.78
C PHE A 144 -6.84 -14.01 4.78
N ARG A 145 -6.76 -14.34 6.07
CA ARG A 145 -6.68 -13.37 7.17
C ARG A 145 -5.24 -13.16 7.58
N LEU A 146 -4.71 -11.94 7.43
CA LEU A 146 -3.30 -11.64 7.73
C LEU A 146 -2.95 -11.80 9.22
N ASP A 147 -3.94 -11.79 10.11
CA ASP A 147 -3.80 -12.00 11.54
C ASP A 147 -4.03 -13.46 11.98
N ASN A 148 -4.41 -14.35 11.06
CA ASN A 148 -4.73 -15.74 11.37
C ASN A 148 -4.06 -16.71 10.38
N PRO A 149 -2.86 -17.24 10.75
CA PRO A 149 -2.10 -18.18 9.93
C PRO A 149 -2.85 -19.45 9.54
N SER A 150 -3.86 -19.89 10.31
CA SER A 150 -4.65 -21.08 9.97
C SER A 150 -5.45 -20.93 8.67
N THR A 151 -5.62 -19.70 8.17
CA THR A 151 -6.30 -19.41 6.90
C THR A 151 -5.37 -19.44 5.69
N TRP A 152 -4.06 -19.59 5.90
CA TRP A 152 -3.07 -19.48 4.83
C TRP A 152 -2.85 -20.85 4.17
N PRO A 153 -3.10 -21.00 2.86
CA PRO A 153 -2.62 -22.16 2.13
C PRO A 153 -1.08 -22.16 2.09
N ALA A 154 -0.49 -23.28 1.66
CA ALA A 154 0.94 -23.34 1.37
C ALA A 154 1.34 -22.20 0.41
N PRO A 155 2.46 -21.49 0.67
CA PRO A 155 2.91 -20.41 -0.20
C PRO A 155 3.35 -20.96 -1.55
N GLN A 156 3.12 -20.18 -2.61
CA GLN A 156 3.56 -20.50 -3.97
C GLN A 156 5.08 -20.43 -4.08
N HIS A 157 5.68 -19.43 -3.43
CA HIS A 157 7.13 -19.31 -3.33
C HIS A 157 7.52 -19.15 -1.86
N HIS A 158 8.56 -19.89 -1.48
CA HIS A 158 9.22 -19.80 -0.18
C HIS A 158 10.71 -19.78 -0.41
N THR A 159 11.39 -18.77 0.14
CA THR A 159 12.84 -18.65 0.10
C THR A 159 13.35 -18.31 1.48
N THR A 160 14.46 -18.94 1.86
CA THR A 160 15.20 -18.63 3.09
C THR A 160 16.58 -18.10 2.72
N ALA A 161 17.01 -17.03 3.37
CA ALA A 161 18.34 -16.44 3.18
C ALA A 161 18.93 -16.02 4.53
N GLU A 162 20.24 -16.15 4.67
CA GLU A 162 20.98 -15.64 5.83
C GLU A 162 21.44 -14.21 5.57
N THR A 163 21.22 -13.33 6.55
CA THR A 163 21.65 -11.94 6.49
C THR A 163 22.39 -11.56 7.77
N SER A 164 23.47 -10.78 7.64
CA SER A 164 24.20 -10.27 8.80
C SER A 164 23.31 -9.39 9.70
N ARG A 165 22.48 -8.55 9.08
CA ARG A 165 21.65 -7.55 9.78
C ARG A 165 20.41 -8.14 10.45
N TYR A 166 19.73 -9.09 9.80
CA TYR A 166 18.42 -9.59 10.26
C TYR A 166 18.45 -11.07 10.69
N GLY A 167 19.60 -11.74 10.58
CA GLY A 167 19.72 -13.18 10.73
C GLY A 167 19.02 -13.91 9.58
N THR A 168 18.45 -15.08 9.87
CA THR A 168 17.62 -15.83 8.93
C THR A 168 16.40 -15.02 8.52
N VAL A 169 16.23 -14.83 7.22
CA VAL A 169 15.08 -14.18 6.59
C VAL A 169 14.28 -15.22 5.84
N ASN A 170 13.00 -15.34 6.15
CA ASN A 170 12.05 -16.19 5.43
C ASN A 170 11.08 -15.30 4.66
N ALA A 171 11.07 -15.45 3.34
CA ALA A 171 10.13 -14.79 2.45
C ALA A 171 9.15 -15.82 1.90
N CYS A 172 7.87 -15.61 2.18
CA CYS A 172 6.77 -16.39 1.59
C CYS A 172 5.92 -15.47 0.73
N SER A 173 5.43 -15.96 -0.41
CA SER A 173 4.50 -15.21 -1.24
C SER A 173 3.26 -16.00 -1.61
N TRP A 174 2.15 -15.25 -1.73
CA TRP A 174 0.87 -15.74 -2.23
C TRP A 174 0.36 -14.82 -3.33
N ASP A 175 0.23 -15.39 -4.52
CA ASP A 175 -0.17 -14.63 -5.70
C ASP A 175 -1.68 -14.45 -5.80
N ARG A 176 -2.04 -13.38 -6.50
CA ARG A 176 -3.42 -13.06 -6.89
C ARG A 176 -4.38 -12.94 -5.70
N LEU A 177 -3.89 -12.55 -4.53
CA LEU A 177 -4.72 -12.16 -3.40
C LEU A 177 -5.34 -10.78 -3.67
N HIS A 178 -6.57 -10.56 -3.23
CA HIS A 178 -7.26 -9.28 -3.39
C HIS A 178 -8.14 -8.95 -2.19
N PRO A 179 -8.34 -7.67 -1.83
CA PRO A 179 -9.39 -7.30 -0.90
C PRO A 179 -10.78 -7.55 -1.50
N ARG A 180 -11.76 -7.78 -0.63
CA ARG A 180 -13.17 -7.69 -1.01
C ARG A 180 -13.59 -6.23 -0.98
N LEU A 181 -13.76 -5.65 -2.16
CA LEU A 181 -14.22 -4.27 -2.30
C LEU A 181 -15.72 -4.17 -1.96
N THR A 182 -16.13 -3.02 -1.41
CA THR A 182 -17.54 -2.69 -1.16
C THR A 182 -17.89 -1.37 -1.84
N ARG A 183 -19.17 -1.20 -2.21
CA ARG A 183 -19.69 0.07 -2.75
C ARG A 183 -19.97 1.03 -1.59
N ARG A 184 -18.90 1.62 -1.07
CA ARG A 184 -18.92 2.60 0.02
C ARG A 184 -17.84 3.64 -0.24
N THR A 185 -17.96 4.79 0.44
CA THR A 185 -16.99 5.89 0.40
C THR A 185 -16.57 6.22 -1.03
N CYS A 186 -15.30 6.05 -1.39
CA CYS A 186 -14.72 6.41 -2.68
C CYS A 186 -15.18 5.56 -3.87
N ARG A 187 -16.07 4.58 -3.65
CA ARG A 187 -16.64 3.73 -4.71
C ARG A 187 -18.17 3.79 -4.75
N ILE A 188 -18.78 4.83 -4.18
CA ILE A 188 -20.24 5.00 -4.22
C ILE A 188 -20.74 5.24 -5.65
N ASP A 189 -19.99 6.00 -6.44
CA ASP A 189 -20.31 6.33 -7.83
C ASP A 189 -19.67 5.35 -8.84
N HIS A 190 -19.11 4.24 -8.37
CA HIS A 190 -18.54 3.23 -9.27
C HIS A 190 -19.65 2.50 -10.04
N HIS A 191 -19.72 2.75 -11.35
CA HIS A 191 -20.67 2.07 -12.23
C HIS A 191 -20.23 0.63 -12.54
N GLY A 192 -21.20 -0.30 -12.56
CA GLY A 192 -20.95 -1.70 -12.89
C GLY A 192 -20.37 -2.53 -11.73
N ASP A 193 -19.81 -3.69 -12.07
CA ASP A 193 -19.22 -4.60 -11.09
C ASP A 193 -17.90 -4.02 -10.54
N LEU A 194 -17.71 -4.12 -9.22
CA LEU A 194 -16.45 -3.70 -8.59
C LEU A 194 -15.28 -4.52 -9.17
N PRO A 195 -14.11 -3.93 -9.45
CA PRO A 195 -13.00 -4.70 -10.00
C PRO A 195 -12.45 -5.71 -8.99
N VAL A 196 -11.76 -6.74 -9.50
CA VAL A 196 -10.86 -7.57 -8.68
C VAL A 196 -9.46 -7.03 -8.90
N ILE A 197 -8.94 -6.33 -7.89
CA ILE A 197 -7.59 -5.76 -7.91
C ILE A 197 -6.69 -6.77 -7.19
N ALA A 198 -6.11 -7.67 -7.96
CA ALA A 198 -5.27 -8.75 -7.47
C ALA A 198 -3.81 -8.29 -7.39
N GLY A 199 -3.09 -8.78 -6.39
CA GLY A 199 -1.65 -8.58 -6.25
C GLY A 199 -1.01 -9.74 -5.50
N THR A 200 0.32 -9.69 -5.40
CA THR A 200 1.09 -10.66 -4.63
C THR A 200 1.28 -10.15 -3.22
N LEU A 201 0.89 -10.96 -2.24
CA LEU A 201 1.23 -10.72 -0.84
C LEU A 201 2.58 -11.37 -0.56
N ILE A 202 3.53 -10.55 -0.10
CA ILE A 202 4.82 -11.05 0.39
C ILE A 202 4.85 -10.89 1.90
N ARG A 203 5.13 -11.99 2.60
CA ARG A 203 5.41 -11.99 4.03
C ARG A 203 6.89 -12.18 4.23
N LEU A 204 7.51 -11.22 4.91
CA LEU A 204 8.89 -11.28 5.35
C LEU A 204 8.92 -11.51 6.85
N GLN A 205 9.57 -12.60 7.27
CA GLN A 205 9.93 -12.83 8.66
C GLN A 205 11.43 -12.79 8.81
N VAL A 206 11.89 -12.20 9.90
CA VAL A 206 13.30 -12.08 10.22
C VAL A 206 13.56 -12.65 11.61
N ALA A 207 14.76 -13.19 11.83
CA ALA A 207 15.15 -13.71 13.13
C ALA A 207 15.35 -12.59 14.17
N ARG A 208 15.76 -11.39 13.73
CA ARG A 208 15.94 -10.21 14.59
C ARG A 208 15.78 -8.90 13.84
N LEU A 209 15.34 -7.86 14.54
CA LEU A 209 15.40 -6.48 14.07
C LEU A 209 16.59 -5.73 14.69
N PRO A 210 17.22 -4.80 13.96
CA PRO A 210 18.25 -3.93 14.52
C PRO A 210 17.69 -3.00 15.60
N GLY A 211 18.39 -2.92 16.74
CA GLY A 211 18.09 -2.04 17.87
C GLY A 211 16.82 -2.44 18.63
N ASP A 212 16.93 -3.26 19.68
CA ASP A 212 15.92 -3.64 20.70
C ASP A 212 14.44 -3.65 20.25
N ARG A 213 14.18 -4.10 19.03
CA ARG A 213 12.84 -4.22 18.46
C ARG A 213 12.50 -5.69 18.33
N ASP A 214 11.30 -6.05 18.78
CA ASP A 214 10.78 -7.40 18.59
C ASP A 214 10.40 -7.61 17.11
N PRO A 215 10.85 -8.72 16.49
CA PRO A 215 10.62 -9.03 15.07
C PRO A 215 9.17 -9.41 14.75
#